data_AF-A0A066RWE7-F1
#
_entry.id   AF-A0A066RWE7-F1
#
_cell.length_a   1.000
_cell.length_b   1.000
_cell.length_c   1.000
_cell.angle_alpha   90.00
_cell.angle_beta   90.00
_cell.angle_gamma   90.00
#
_symmetry.space_group_name_H-M   'P 1'
#
loop_
_entity.id
_entity.type
_entity.pdbx_description
1 polymer ?
#
loop_
_entity_poly.entity_id
_entity_poly.type
_entity_poly.pdbx_seq_one_letter_code
_entity_poly.pdbx_strand_id
1 'polypeptide(L)'
;MLIQQKAIQTVRHSPYSWVEAEFHRSTQVIMEKDFPCTFGILGAQKEVHYISALNFPYSAQALAEDITQYLSEIRAMPAKERGVSGLLVYFEPIGAMSLQSLQLTAWELLSQLERYDETPWPAGVSRDPADPDYAFCFQGEVWFINFSSSGYANRDSRNLGSQISLAMQAFSASDEYFNYNNKRKANAQKLVRSRAEKFDGCPVHHGLGPIIGEEKPSPLKLSYFIGDTNQIDSFEPWLYETISADFYLIDEEIVSWLGEANFRDAVRRMNQLGKEVIVVDDPNTSLTEQVRRLNTTKDVLWITSNPAHTHICPEEHVYCCCLRKDSHPEEIPGVLLIDHLFDTFALIKPSIKLS
;
A
#
# COMPACT_ATOMS: atom_id res chain seq x y z
N MET A 1 7.16 -10.14 -11.50
CA MET A 1 7.01 -11.47 -12.12
C MET A 1 5.54 -11.79 -12.20
N LEU A 2 4.99 -11.80 -13.42
CA LEU A 2 3.59 -12.14 -13.67
C LEU A 2 3.37 -13.66 -13.71
N ILE A 3 2.39 -14.14 -12.97
CA ILE A 3 2.06 -15.57 -12.82
C ILE A 3 0.56 -15.77 -13.05
N GLN A 4 0.16 -16.74 -13.86
CA GLN A 4 -1.25 -17.15 -13.93
C GLN A 4 -1.64 -17.87 -12.63
N GLN A 5 -2.86 -17.63 -12.12
CA GLN A 5 -3.35 -18.25 -10.89
C GLN A 5 -3.09 -19.76 -10.81
N LYS A 6 -3.49 -20.51 -11.86
CA LYS A 6 -3.30 -21.97 -11.96
C LYS A 6 -1.84 -22.45 -11.98
N ALA A 7 -0.89 -21.52 -12.10
CA ALA A 7 0.54 -21.76 -12.15
C ALA A 7 1.28 -21.28 -10.89
N ILE A 8 0.57 -20.89 -9.82
CA ILE A 8 1.18 -20.34 -8.61
C ILE A 8 2.24 -21.27 -7.99
N GLN A 9 2.03 -22.58 -8.03
CA GLN A 9 2.96 -23.61 -7.55
C GLN A 9 4.33 -23.60 -8.25
N THR A 10 4.44 -23.00 -9.44
CA THR A 10 5.70 -22.92 -10.19
C THR A 10 6.74 -22.04 -9.49
N VAL A 11 6.32 -21.17 -8.57
CA VAL A 11 7.20 -20.23 -7.87
C VAL A 11 7.92 -20.84 -6.67
N ARG A 12 7.56 -22.06 -6.24
CA ARG A 12 8.09 -22.74 -5.03
C ARG A 12 9.60 -22.82 -4.93
N HIS A 13 10.28 -22.91 -6.08
CA HIS A 13 11.74 -23.02 -6.16
C HIS A 13 12.38 -21.78 -6.79
N SER A 14 11.70 -20.63 -6.68
CA SER A 14 12.16 -19.35 -7.19
C SER A 14 12.38 -18.34 -6.05
N PRO A 15 13.03 -17.20 -6.32
CA PRO A 15 13.11 -16.06 -5.39
C PRO A 15 11.75 -15.46 -4.98
N TYR A 16 10.64 -15.91 -5.56
CA TYR A 16 9.28 -15.46 -5.29
C TYR A 16 8.46 -16.51 -4.52
N SER A 17 9.09 -17.53 -3.94
CA SER A 17 8.39 -18.65 -3.28
C SER A 17 7.42 -18.22 -2.17
N TRP A 18 7.66 -17.07 -1.53
CA TRP A 18 6.77 -16.49 -0.51
C TRP A 18 5.37 -16.17 -1.04
N VAL A 19 5.23 -15.83 -2.33
CA VAL A 19 3.95 -15.37 -2.90
C VAL A 19 2.91 -16.48 -2.95
N GLU A 20 3.32 -17.75 -3.01
CA GLU A 20 2.37 -18.87 -2.95
C GLU A 20 1.62 -18.88 -1.62
N ALA A 21 2.32 -18.66 -0.50
CA ALA A 21 1.70 -18.64 0.82
C ALA A 21 0.77 -17.42 1.00
N GLU A 22 1.14 -16.27 0.42
CA GLU A 22 0.29 -15.07 0.40
C GLU A 22 -0.98 -15.26 -0.42
N PHE A 23 -0.81 -15.80 -1.64
CA PHE A 23 -1.91 -16.11 -2.54
C PHE A 23 -2.90 -17.11 -1.92
N HIS A 24 -2.40 -18.17 -1.27
CA HIS A 24 -3.27 -19.15 -0.61
C HIS A 24 -4.03 -18.54 0.57
N ARG A 25 -3.40 -17.71 1.41
CA ARG A 25 -4.09 -16.98 2.51
C ARG A 25 -5.20 -16.10 1.96
N SER A 26 -4.89 -15.26 0.97
CA SER A 26 -5.87 -14.37 0.38
C SER A 26 -7.03 -15.14 -0.29
N THR A 27 -6.71 -16.22 -0.98
CA THR A 27 -7.73 -17.08 -1.61
C THR A 27 -8.62 -17.76 -0.58
N GLN A 28 -8.06 -18.19 0.56
CA GLN A 28 -8.85 -18.78 1.65
C GLN A 28 -9.93 -17.80 2.12
N VAL A 29 -9.55 -16.54 2.39
CA VAL A 29 -10.49 -15.47 2.80
C VAL A 29 -11.51 -15.17 1.71
N ILE A 30 -11.06 -15.01 0.45
CA ILE A 30 -11.96 -14.72 -0.69
C ILE A 30 -13.01 -15.82 -0.87
N MET A 31 -12.65 -17.07 -0.59
CA MET A 31 -13.51 -18.23 -0.73
C MET A 31 -14.36 -18.52 0.52
N GLU A 32 -14.24 -17.71 1.56
CA GLU A 32 -15.09 -17.82 2.74
C GLU A 32 -16.56 -17.57 2.38
N LYS A 33 -17.43 -18.18 3.18
CA LYS A 33 -18.86 -17.96 3.04
C LYS A 33 -19.15 -16.48 3.28
N ASP A 34 -20.01 -15.93 2.43
CA ASP A 34 -20.48 -14.54 2.51
C ASP A 34 -19.42 -13.45 2.20
N PHE A 35 -18.23 -13.82 1.71
CA PHE A 35 -17.24 -12.84 1.21
C PHE A 35 -17.88 -11.88 0.18
N PRO A 36 -17.63 -10.57 0.29
CA PRO A 36 -18.50 -9.58 -0.36
C PRO A 36 -18.34 -9.46 -1.87
N CYS A 37 -17.13 -9.69 -2.38
CA CYS A 37 -16.84 -9.49 -3.80
C CYS A 37 -17.23 -10.71 -4.64
N THR A 38 -18.41 -10.67 -5.27
CA THR A 38 -18.88 -11.73 -6.19
C THR A 38 -17.93 -11.96 -7.35
N PHE A 39 -17.26 -10.92 -7.84
CA PHE A 39 -16.36 -10.99 -8.99
C PHE A 39 -15.02 -11.61 -8.62
N GLY A 40 -14.48 -11.30 -7.44
CA GLY A 40 -13.27 -11.95 -6.91
C GLY A 40 -13.48 -13.45 -6.71
N ILE A 41 -14.63 -13.86 -6.16
CA ILE A 41 -14.98 -15.29 -6.03
C ILE A 41 -15.05 -15.96 -7.40
N LEU A 42 -15.76 -15.35 -8.35
CA LEU A 42 -15.95 -15.92 -9.69
C LEU A 42 -14.62 -16.02 -10.46
N GLY A 43 -13.77 -15.00 -10.38
CA GLY A 43 -12.45 -15.01 -11.00
C GLY A 43 -11.54 -16.10 -10.39
N ALA A 44 -11.56 -16.25 -9.06
CA ALA A 44 -10.80 -17.26 -8.35
C ALA A 44 -11.26 -18.68 -8.71
N GLN A 45 -12.57 -18.92 -8.76
CA GLN A 45 -13.15 -20.21 -9.16
C GLN A 45 -12.83 -20.59 -10.61
N LYS A 46 -12.73 -19.59 -11.50
CA LYS A 46 -12.37 -19.79 -12.91
C LYS A 46 -10.86 -19.84 -13.16
N GLU A 47 -10.06 -19.55 -12.13
CA GLU A 47 -8.59 -19.45 -12.22
C GLU A 47 -8.09 -18.45 -13.28
N VAL A 48 -8.82 -17.35 -13.46
CA VAL A 48 -8.52 -16.32 -14.47
C VAL A 48 -7.73 -15.14 -13.93
N HIS A 49 -7.37 -15.13 -12.64
CA HIS A 49 -6.51 -14.10 -12.08
C HIS A 49 -5.05 -14.26 -12.51
N TYR A 50 -4.34 -13.14 -12.50
CA TYR A 50 -2.89 -13.10 -12.57
C TYR A 50 -2.34 -12.55 -11.27
N ILE A 51 -1.14 -12.97 -10.92
CA ILE A 51 -0.41 -12.56 -9.73
C ILE A 51 0.83 -11.79 -10.17
N SER A 52 1.03 -10.59 -9.62
CA SER A 52 2.32 -9.89 -9.66
C SER A 52 2.95 -10.00 -8.27
N ALA A 53 4.15 -10.59 -8.21
CA ALA A 53 4.92 -10.74 -6.99
C ALA A 53 6.05 -9.70 -6.94
N LEU A 54 6.03 -8.82 -5.95
CA LEU A 54 7.03 -7.76 -5.76
C LEU A 54 7.94 -8.11 -4.58
N ASN A 55 9.16 -8.56 -4.88
CA ASN A 55 10.20 -8.72 -3.87
C ASN A 55 10.63 -7.36 -3.33
N PHE A 56 11.08 -7.32 -2.08
CA PHE A 56 11.66 -6.13 -1.50
C PHE A 56 13.14 -5.99 -1.93
N PRO A 57 13.59 -4.79 -2.36
CA PRO A 57 12.85 -3.53 -2.46
C PRO A 57 11.85 -3.54 -3.63
N TYR A 58 10.64 -3.02 -3.38
CA TYR A 58 9.54 -3.06 -4.35
C TYR A 58 9.86 -2.18 -5.57
N SER A 59 9.71 -2.74 -6.78
CA SER A 59 10.08 -2.07 -8.02
C SER A 59 8.84 -1.67 -8.83
N ALA A 60 8.68 -0.35 -9.05
CA ALA A 60 7.65 0.17 -9.94
C ALA A 60 7.87 -0.29 -11.39
N GLN A 61 9.12 -0.41 -11.84
CA GLN A 61 9.42 -0.96 -13.16
C GLN A 61 8.90 -2.41 -13.31
N ALA A 62 9.15 -3.26 -12.31
CA ALA A 62 8.70 -4.65 -12.35
C ALA A 62 7.16 -4.74 -12.40
N LEU A 63 6.47 -3.89 -11.64
CA LEU A 63 5.01 -3.82 -11.69
C LEU A 63 4.51 -3.27 -13.04
N ALA A 64 5.16 -2.27 -13.62
CA ALA A 64 4.83 -1.75 -14.95
C ALA A 64 4.94 -2.83 -16.04
N GLU A 65 6.01 -3.63 -16.00
CA GLU A 65 6.21 -4.77 -16.89
C GLU A 65 5.12 -5.84 -16.70
N ASP A 66 4.82 -6.20 -15.44
CA ASP A 66 3.77 -7.17 -15.11
C ASP A 66 2.37 -6.69 -15.56
N ILE A 67 2.03 -5.41 -15.37
CA ILE A 67 0.77 -4.83 -15.84
C ILE A 67 0.67 -4.89 -17.37
N THR A 68 1.76 -4.53 -18.07
CA THR A 68 1.81 -4.57 -19.54
C THR A 68 1.57 -5.98 -20.07
N GLN A 69 2.23 -6.97 -19.47
CA GLN A 69 2.04 -8.37 -19.82
C GLN A 69 0.61 -8.83 -19.49
N TYR A 70 0.07 -8.47 -18.32
CA TYR A 70 -1.30 -8.81 -17.93
C TYR A 70 -2.34 -8.25 -18.92
N LEU A 71 -2.23 -6.98 -19.31
CA LEU A 71 -3.13 -6.38 -20.29
C LEU A 71 -3.07 -7.11 -21.65
N SER A 72 -1.88 -7.55 -22.07
CA SER A 72 -1.72 -8.36 -23.29
C SER A 72 -2.44 -9.71 -23.17
N GLU A 73 -2.28 -10.40 -22.05
CA GLU A 73 -2.89 -11.72 -21.80
C GLU A 73 -4.42 -11.65 -21.76
N ILE A 74 -5.00 -10.68 -21.04
CA ILE A 74 -6.46 -10.60 -20.91
C ILE A 74 -7.17 -10.17 -22.20
N ARG A 75 -6.47 -9.49 -23.13
CA ARG A 75 -7.01 -9.16 -24.47
C ARG A 75 -7.33 -10.42 -25.29
N ALA A 76 -6.62 -11.52 -25.06
CA ALA A 76 -6.89 -12.80 -25.73
C ALA A 76 -8.06 -13.58 -25.10
N MET A 77 -8.53 -13.18 -23.90
CA MET A 77 -9.61 -13.88 -23.19
C MET A 77 -10.99 -13.55 -23.75
N PRO A 78 -11.96 -14.47 -23.62
CA PRO A 78 -13.37 -14.15 -23.83
C PRO A 78 -13.83 -13.02 -22.90
N ALA A 79 -14.67 -12.10 -23.40
CA ALA A 79 -15.14 -10.93 -22.64
C ALA A 79 -15.68 -11.24 -21.24
N LYS A 80 -16.43 -12.35 -21.11
CA LYS A 80 -17.01 -12.80 -19.82
C LYS A 80 -15.97 -13.20 -18.78
N GLU A 81 -14.81 -13.68 -19.21
CA GLU A 81 -13.70 -14.07 -18.32
C GLU A 81 -12.76 -12.90 -18.09
N ARG A 82 -12.48 -12.13 -19.15
CA ARG A 82 -11.70 -10.89 -19.08
C ARG A 82 -12.20 -9.94 -18.00
N GLY A 83 -13.50 -9.68 -17.93
CA GLY A 83 -14.05 -8.72 -16.96
C GLY A 83 -14.15 -9.20 -15.51
N VAL A 84 -13.82 -10.47 -15.24
CA VAL A 84 -13.66 -11.01 -13.87
C VAL A 84 -12.23 -11.45 -13.59
N SER A 85 -11.34 -11.31 -14.57
CA SER A 85 -9.89 -11.43 -14.38
C SER A 85 -9.38 -10.16 -13.70
N GLY A 86 -8.58 -10.35 -12.66
CA GLY A 86 -7.93 -9.27 -11.93
C GLY A 86 -6.45 -9.56 -11.81
N LEU A 87 -5.65 -8.49 -11.73
CA LEU A 87 -4.24 -8.55 -11.37
C LEU A 87 -4.13 -8.41 -9.84
N LEU A 88 -3.72 -9.48 -9.18
CA LEU A 88 -3.47 -9.53 -7.75
C LEU A 88 -2.00 -9.23 -7.50
N VAL A 89 -1.70 -8.03 -7.01
CA VAL A 89 -0.34 -7.62 -6.69
C VAL A 89 -0.06 -7.92 -5.22
N TYR A 90 1.02 -8.64 -4.94
CA TYR A 90 1.48 -8.92 -3.58
C TYR A 90 2.85 -8.33 -3.37
N PHE A 91 3.09 -7.88 -2.14
CA PHE A 91 4.35 -7.31 -1.68
C PHE A 91 5.00 -8.31 -0.73
N GLU A 92 6.29 -8.62 -0.92
CA GLU A 92 7.05 -9.45 0.01
C GLU A 92 6.93 -8.87 1.42
N PRO A 93 6.47 -9.65 2.42
CA PRO A 93 6.38 -9.15 3.79
C PRO A 93 7.77 -8.80 4.36
N ILE A 94 7.90 -7.61 4.93
CA ILE A 94 9.17 -7.13 5.51
C ILE A 94 9.15 -7.03 7.03
N GLY A 95 7.99 -7.16 7.67
CA GLY A 95 7.80 -7.00 9.12
C GLY A 95 6.62 -6.10 9.44
N ALA A 96 6.28 -5.94 10.72
CA ALA A 96 5.09 -5.17 11.11
C ALA A 96 5.19 -3.70 10.67
N MET A 97 4.07 -3.15 10.19
CA MET A 97 3.89 -1.77 9.78
C MET A 97 2.46 -1.36 10.11
N SER A 98 2.26 -0.08 10.42
CA SER A 98 0.95 0.53 10.62
C SER A 98 0.14 0.49 9.32
N LEU A 99 -1.18 0.52 9.44
CA LEU A 99 -2.07 0.58 8.27
C LEU A 99 -1.74 1.80 7.38
N GLN A 100 -1.46 2.95 7.98
CA GLN A 100 -1.10 4.17 7.25
C GLN A 100 0.19 3.99 6.44
N SER A 101 1.24 3.43 7.06
CA SER A 101 2.50 3.16 6.37
C SER A 101 2.33 2.15 5.24
N LEU A 102 1.53 1.09 5.42
CA LEU A 102 1.22 0.13 4.37
C LEU A 102 0.48 0.79 3.17
N GLN A 103 -0.50 1.66 3.45
CA GLN A 103 -1.23 2.41 2.42
C GLN A 103 -0.30 3.36 1.66
N LEU A 104 0.58 4.07 2.38
CA LEU A 104 1.54 4.99 1.78
C LEU A 104 2.57 4.26 0.92
N THR A 105 3.10 3.12 1.38
CA THR A 105 4.02 2.26 0.60
C THR A 105 3.38 1.82 -0.72
N ALA A 106 2.11 1.38 -0.70
CA ALA A 106 1.41 1.00 -1.91
C ALA A 106 1.20 2.20 -2.85
N TRP A 107 0.85 3.37 -2.30
CA TRP A 107 0.68 4.59 -3.08
C TRP A 107 1.97 5.08 -3.72
N GLU A 108 3.09 5.09 -3.01
CA GLU A 108 4.39 5.49 -3.54
C GLU A 108 4.84 4.59 -4.70
N LEU A 109 4.57 3.28 -4.62
CA LEU A 109 4.84 2.39 -5.74
C LEU A 109 3.96 2.74 -6.96
N LEU A 110 2.66 2.95 -6.73
CA LEU A 110 1.71 3.28 -7.81
C LEU A 110 2.06 4.62 -8.47
N SER A 111 2.36 5.67 -7.69
CA SER A 111 2.71 6.99 -8.23
C SER A 111 3.99 6.95 -9.07
N GLN A 112 4.93 6.07 -8.73
CA GLN A 112 6.16 5.88 -9.50
C GLN A 112 5.96 5.18 -10.85
N LEU A 113 4.82 4.52 -11.08
CA LEU A 113 4.51 3.84 -12.35
C LEU A 113 4.42 4.83 -13.52
N GLU A 114 4.01 6.07 -13.27
CA GLU A 114 3.88 7.09 -14.32
C GLU A 114 5.19 7.30 -15.11
N ARG A 115 6.35 7.10 -14.47
CA ARG A 115 7.68 7.20 -15.12
C ARG A 115 7.90 6.14 -16.21
N TYR A 116 7.11 5.07 -16.20
CA TYR A 116 7.18 3.94 -17.13
C TYR A 116 5.96 3.89 -18.07
N ASP A 117 5.08 4.89 -18.03
CA ASP A 117 3.93 4.96 -18.94
C ASP A 117 4.28 5.77 -20.19
N GLU A 118 4.41 5.08 -21.32
CA GLU A 118 4.61 5.71 -22.63
C GLU A 118 3.27 6.02 -23.32
N THR A 119 2.15 5.53 -22.77
CA THR A 119 0.83 5.72 -23.37
C THR A 119 0.23 7.07 -22.95
N PRO A 120 -0.41 7.81 -23.87
CA PRO A 120 -1.11 9.04 -23.49
C PRO A 120 -2.17 8.80 -22.41
N TRP A 121 -2.20 9.69 -21.42
CA TRP A 121 -3.23 9.67 -20.38
C TRP A 121 -4.64 9.77 -20.98
N PRO A 122 -5.63 8.98 -20.50
CA PRO A 122 -6.99 9.03 -21.05
C PRO A 122 -7.62 10.43 -21.00
N ALA A 123 -8.29 10.82 -22.08
CA ALA A 123 -8.98 12.10 -22.16
C ALA A 123 -10.12 12.18 -21.13
N GLY A 124 -10.20 13.29 -20.40
CA GLY A 124 -11.25 13.54 -19.41
C GLY A 124 -11.03 12.88 -18.04
N VAL A 125 -9.89 12.22 -17.83
CA VAL A 125 -9.47 11.74 -16.50
C VAL A 125 -8.40 12.67 -15.95
N SER A 126 -8.55 13.15 -14.72
CA SER A 126 -7.56 14.04 -14.13
C SER A 126 -6.26 13.30 -13.85
N ARG A 127 -5.12 13.98 -14.04
CA ARG A 127 -3.78 13.49 -13.64
C ARG A 127 -3.40 13.89 -12.23
N ASP A 128 -4.10 14.88 -11.67
CA ASP A 128 -3.85 15.39 -10.33
C ASP A 128 -4.59 14.53 -9.29
N PRO A 129 -3.91 13.76 -8.44
CA PRO A 129 -4.55 12.94 -7.40
C PRO A 129 -5.45 13.73 -6.43
N ALA A 130 -5.22 15.05 -6.26
CA ALA A 130 -6.08 15.90 -5.45
C ALA A 130 -7.44 16.17 -6.12
N ASP A 131 -7.52 16.12 -7.45
CA ASP A 131 -8.74 16.38 -8.22
C ASP A 131 -9.82 15.33 -7.94
N PRO A 132 -11.08 15.73 -7.62
CA PRO A 132 -12.20 14.81 -7.46
C PRO A 132 -12.49 13.91 -8.66
N ASP A 133 -11.96 14.19 -9.85
CA ASP A 133 -12.14 13.37 -11.06
C ASP A 133 -10.91 12.50 -11.37
N TYR A 134 -9.94 12.41 -10.45
CA TYR A 134 -8.77 11.55 -10.62
C TYR A 134 -9.10 10.06 -10.52
N ALA A 135 -8.46 9.31 -11.40
CA ALA A 135 -8.33 7.87 -11.33
C ALA A 135 -6.91 7.48 -11.75
N PHE A 136 -6.34 6.47 -11.09
CA PHE A 136 -5.07 5.90 -11.50
C PHE A 136 -5.18 5.33 -12.91
N CYS A 137 -4.35 5.83 -13.82
CA CYS A 137 -4.23 5.33 -15.18
C CYS A 137 -2.83 4.82 -15.43
N PHE A 138 -2.74 3.72 -16.17
CA PHE A 138 -1.46 3.20 -16.65
C PHE A 138 -1.70 2.44 -17.96
N GLN A 139 -0.86 2.64 -18.97
CA GLN A 139 -0.97 2.01 -20.30
C GLN A 139 -2.32 2.35 -20.98
N GLY A 140 -2.80 3.58 -20.79
CA GLY A 140 -4.08 4.07 -21.32
C GLY A 140 -5.32 3.41 -20.70
N GLU A 141 -5.16 2.57 -19.68
CA GLU A 141 -6.25 1.92 -18.95
C GLU A 141 -6.52 2.65 -17.63
N VAL A 142 -7.79 2.78 -17.28
CA VAL A 142 -8.21 3.27 -15.97
C VAL A 142 -8.29 2.07 -15.02
N TRP A 143 -7.73 2.17 -13.82
CA TRP A 143 -7.71 1.06 -12.88
C TRP A 143 -8.66 1.26 -11.71
N PHE A 144 -9.47 0.22 -11.47
CA PHE A 144 -10.03 -0.02 -10.16
C PHE A 144 -8.99 -0.73 -9.31
N ILE A 145 -8.69 -0.20 -8.12
CA ILE A 145 -7.72 -0.76 -7.20
C ILE A 145 -8.41 -0.96 -5.85
N ASN A 146 -8.37 -2.18 -5.34
CA ASN A 146 -8.78 -2.48 -3.97
C ASN A 146 -7.53 -2.82 -3.16
N PHE A 147 -7.15 -1.92 -2.25
CA PHE A 147 -6.09 -2.20 -1.27
C PHE A 147 -6.64 -3.06 -0.12
N SER A 148 -5.89 -4.10 0.21
CA SER A 148 -6.08 -4.94 1.39
C SER A 148 -4.75 -5.11 2.11
N SER A 149 -4.79 -5.27 3.43
CA SER A 149 -3.60 -5.44 4.24
C SER A 149 -3.90 -6.15 5.56
N SER A 150 -2.87 -6.73 6.16
CA SER A 150 -2.95 -7.29 7.51
C SER A 150 -3.15 -6.21 8.60
N GLY A 151 -3.04 -4.93 8.26
CA GLY A 151 -3.24 -3.80 9.17
C GLY A 151 -4.70 -3.45 9.43
N TYR A 152 -5.65 -4.02 8.70
CA TYR A 152 -7.08 -3.87 8.99
C TYR A 152 -7.49 -4.81 10.13
N ALA A 153 -8.03 -4.25 11.22
CA ALA A 153 -8.49 -4.98 12.38
C ALA A 153 -10.03 -4.99 12.52
N ASN A 154 -10.72 -4.05 11.87
CA ASN A 154 -12.17 -3.86 11.98
C ASN A 154 -12.91 -4.09 10.65
N ARG A 155 -12.19 -4.43 9.58
CA ARG A 155 -12.74 -4.71 8.24
C ARG A 155 -12.14 -5.98 7.67
N ASP A 156 -12.77 -7.10 7.97
CA ASP A 156 -12.33 -8.42 7.52
C ASP A 156 -12.25 -8.51 5.99
N SER A 157 -13.14 -7.84 5.25
CA SER A 157 -13.11 -7.81 3.78
C SER A 157 -11.88 -7.09 3.20
N ARG A 158 -11.13 -6.36 4.03
CA ARG A 158 -9.87 -5.68 3.69
C ARG A 158 -8.64 -6.35 4.31
N ASN A 159 -8.81 -7.39 5.11
CA ASN A 159 -7.72 -8.20 5.65
C ASN A 159 -7.71 -9.58 4.98
N LEU A 160 -6.98 -9.71 3.88
CA LEU A 160 -6.83 -10.98 3.16
C LEU A 160 -5.71 -11.87 3.76
N GLY A 161 -5.22 -11.53 4.95
CA GLY A 161 -4.11 -12.20 5.62
C GLY A 161 -2.73 -11.85 5.08
N SER A 162 -2.63 -11.15 3.95
CA SER A 162 -1.38 -10.66 3.36
C SER A 162 -0.96 -9.30 3.91
N GLN A 163 0.35 -9.04 3.98
CA GLN A 163 0.87 -7.75 4.46
C GLN A 163 0.34 -6.59 3.62
N ILE A 164 0.55 -6.62 2.30
CA ILE A 164 -0.11 -5.75 1.33
C ILE A 164 -0.56 -6.60 0.16
N SER A 165 -1.80 -6.42 -0.26
CA SER A 165 -2.28 -6.90 -1.54
C SER A 165 -3.14 -5.85 -2.24
N LEU A 166 -2.98 -5.76 -3.56
CA LEU A 166 -3.83 -4.94 -4.42
C LEU A 166 -4.60 -5.87 -5.35
N ALA A 167 -5.93 -5.78 -5.36
CA ALA A 167 -6.73 -6.34 -6.44
C ALA A 167 -6.98 -5.23 -7.46
N MET A 168 -6.25 -5.29 -8.57
CA MET A 168 -6.35 -4.34 -9.68
C MET A 168 -7.22 -4.92 -10.80
N GLN A 169 -8.17 -4.12 -11.30
CA GLN A 169 -9.03 -4.51 -12.41
C GLN A 169 -9.07 -3.40 -13.46
N ALA A 170 -8.82 -3.77 -14.72
CA ALA A 170 -8.96 -2.89 -15.87
C ALA A 170 -10.42 -2.45 -16.02
N PHE A 171 -10.66 -1.14 -16.03
CA PHE A 171 -12.01 -0.58 -16.09
C PHE A 171 -12.69 -0.92 -17.42
N SER A 172 -11.96 -0.89 -18.55
CA SER A 172 -12.49 -1.28 -19.86
C SER A 172 -13.03 -2.72 -19.90
N ALA A 173 -12.33 -3.66 -19.25
CA ALA A 173 -12.75 -5.06 -19.14
C ALA A 173 -14.01 -5.21 -18.27
N SER A 174 -14.09 -4.44 -17.18
CA SER A 174 -15.29 -4.37 -16.35
C SER A 174 -16.48 -3.83 -17.15
N ASP A 175 -16.27 -2.75 -17.89
CA ASP A 175 -17.27 -2.09 -18.72
C ASP A 175 -17.86 -3.02 -19.77
N GLU A 176 -17.00 -3.74 -20.49
CA GLU A 176 -17.40 -4.76 -21.45
C GLU A 176 -18.24 -5.87 -20.80
N TYR A 177 -17.83 -6.37 -19.62
CA TYR A 177 -18.58 -7.40 -18.88
C TYR A 177 -19.99 -6.98 -18.50
N PHE A 178 -20.17 -5.71 -18.14
CA PHE A 178 -21.50 -5.16 -17.85
C PHE A 178 -22.26 -4.71 -19.11
N ASN A 179 -21.76 -4.99 -20.31
CA ASN A 179 -22.30 -4.50 -21.58
C ASN A 179 -22.48 -2.97 -21.58
N TYR A 180 -21.53 -2.25 -20.98
CA TYR A 180 -21.56 -0.79 -20.84
C TYR A 180 -22.83 -0.27 -20.13
N ASN A 181 -23.49 -1.11 -19.33
CA ASN A 181 -24.73 -0.77 -18.65
C ASN A 181 -24.45 -0.30 -17.21
N ASN A 182 -24.48 1.01 -17.02
CA ASN A 182 -24.19 1.62 -15.72
C ASN A 182 -25.18 1.23 -14.62
N LYS A 183 -26.47 0.98 -14.93
CA LYS A 183 -27.44 0.47 -13.95
C LYS A 183 -27.07 -0.93 -13.45
N ARG A 184 -26.53 -1.80 -14.31
CA ARG A 184 -26.05 -3.13 -13.90
C ARG A 184 -24.83 -3.04 -12.99
N LYS A 185 -23.87 -2.15 -13.32
CA LYS A 185 -22.72 -1.86 -12.46
C LYS A 185 -23.15 -1.35 -11.09
N ALA A 186 -24.04 -0.37 -11.06
CA ALA A 186 -24.56 0.22 -9.82
C ALA A 186 -25.25 -0.84 -8.94
N ASN A 187 -26.07 -1.71 -9.52
CA ASN A 187 -26.71 -2.81 -8.79
C ASN A 187 -25.72 -3.84 -8.24
N ALA A 188 -24.69 -4.19 -9.03
CA ALA A 188 -23.63 -5.07 -8.56
C ALA A 188 -22.85 -4.45 -7.40
N GLN A 189 -22.54 -3.16 -7.47
CA GLN A 189 -21.82 -2.46 -6.41
C GLN A 189 -22.68 -2.32 -5.14
N LYS A 190 -23.98 -2.05 -5.25
CA LYS A 190 -24.94 -2.07 -4.12
C LYS A 190 -24.97 -3.44 -3.45
N LEU A 191 -24.98 -4.52 -4.22
CA LEU A 191 -24.92 -5.89 -3.70
C LEU A 191 -23.62 -6.15 -2.96
N VAL A 192 -22.46 -5.82 -3.55
CA VAL A 192 -21.14 -5.98 -2.92
C VAL A 192 -21.08 -5.19 -1.61
N ARG A 193 -21.53 -3.94 -1.59
CA ARG A 193 -21.57 -3.10 -0.39
C ARG A 193 -22.47 -3.70 0.70
N SER A 194 -23.67 -4.14 0.36
CA SER A 194 -24.58 -4.81 1.33
C SER A 194 -23.98 -6.10 1.90
N ARG A 195 -23.20 -6.84 1.12
CA ARG A 195 -22.46 -8.00 1.63
C ARG A 195 -21.29 -7.59 2.51
N ALA A 196 -20.57 -6.54 2.15
CA ALA A 196 -19.44 -6.04 2.93
C ALA A 196 -19.89 -5.62 4.34
N GLU A 197 -21.05 -4.97 4.47
CA GLU A 197 -21.59 -4.63 5.80
C GLU A 197 -21.87 -5.84 6.68
N LYS A 198 -22.35 -6.93 6.07
CA LYS A 198 -22.64 -8.16 6.79
C LYS A 198 -21.37 -8.92 7.14
N PHE A 199 -20.40 -8.92 6.22
CA PHE A 199 -19.13 -9.61 6.39
C PHE A 199 -18.24 -8.90 7.41
N ASP A 200 -18.09 -7.58 7.30
CA ASP A 200 -17.27 -6.76 8.20
C ASP A 200 -17.96 -6.49 9.56
N GLY A 201 -19.25 -6.76 9.69
CA GLY A 201 -20.02 -6.45 10.90
C GLY A 201 -20.16 -4.95 11.20
N CYS A 202 -19.80 -4.07 10.26
CA CYS A 202 -19.89 -2.61 10.39
C CYS A 202 -20.41 -1.96 9.10
N PRO A 203 -20.93 -0.72 9.14
CA PRO A 203 -21.35 -0.03 7.93
C PRO A 203 -20.21 0.11 6.90
N VAL A 204 -20.57 0.18 5.61
CA VAL A 204 -19.60 0.44 4.55
C VAL A 204 -18.81 1.71 4.86
N HIS A 205 -17.51 1.71 4.58
CA HIS A 205 -16.69 2.89 4.77
C HIS A 205 -17.18 4.04 3.90
N HIS A 206 -17.46 5.21 4.51
CA HIS A 206 -17.93 6.41 3.81
C HIS A 206 -16.96 6.85 2.70
N GLY A 207 -15.66 6.62 2.92
CA GLY A 207 -14.59 6.84 1.95
C GLY A 207 -14.72 6.07 0.64
N LEU A 208 -15.55 5.02 0.51
CA LEU A 208 -15.81 4.38 -0.80
C LEU A 208 -16.61 5.27 -1.78
N GLY A 209 -17.07 6.43 -1.33
CA GLY A 209 -17.81 7.38 -2.16
C GLY A 209 -19.19 6.86 -2.61
N PRO A 210 -19.87 7.58 -3.52
CA PRO A 210 -21.16 7.17 -4.05
C PRO A 210 -21.08 5.86 -4.87
N ILE A 211 -22.25 5.27 -5.15
CA ILE A 211 -22.35 4.16 -6.09
C ILE A 211 -21.98 4.65 -7.49
N ILE A 212 -20.97 4.03 -8.10
CA ILE A 212 -20.50 4.26 -9.46
C ILE A 212 -21.59 3.82 -10.45
N GLY A 213 -21.87 4.68 -11.42
CA GLY A 213 -22.77 4.35 -12.53
C GLY A 213 -24.18 4.93 -12.44
N GLU A 214 -24.44 5.90 -11.56
CA GLU A 214 -25.74 6.60 -11.58
C GLU A 214 -25.74 7.87 -12.44
N GLU A 215 -24.61 8.52 -12.75
CA GLU A 215 -24.55 9.59 -13.78
C GLU A 215 -23.11 10.08 -14.12
N LYS A 216 -22.13 9.88 -13.22
CA LYS A 216 -20.69 10.06 -13.44
C LYS A 216 -19.95 8.90 -12.75
N PRO A 217 -18.80 8.40 -13.22
CA PRO A 217 -17.97 7.54 -12.40
C PRO A 217 -17.65 8.30 -11.11
N SER A 218 -17.94 7.73 -9.94
CA SER A 218 -17.33 8.25 -8.70
C SER A 218 -15.82 8.26 -8.91
N PRO A 219 -15.07 9.25 -8.38
CA PRO A 219 -13.62 9.16 -8.32
C PRO A 219 -13.22 7.75 -7.90
N LEU A 220 -12.56 7.01 -8.79
CA LEU A 220 -12.14 5.65 -8.49
C LEU A 220 -11.13 5.68 -7.34
N LYS A 221 -10.42 6.80 -7.15
CA LYS A 221 -9.49 7.02 -6.05
C LYS A 221 -10.07 6.78 -4.67
N LEU A 222 -11.35 7.09 -4.47
CA LEU A 222 -12.06 6.88 -3.21
C LEU A 222 -12.15 5.39 -2.85
N SER A 223 -12.06 4.49 -3.83
CA SER A 223 -12.09 3.05 -3.59
C SER A 223 -10.74 2.45 -3.16
N TYR A 224 -9.63 3.19 -3.36
CA TYR A 224 -8.27 2.67 -3.25
C TYR A 224 -7.93 2.40 -1.79
N PHE A 225 -7.91 3.43 -0.95
CA PHE A 225 -7.53 3.36 0.47
C PHE A 225 -8.67 3.84 1.35
N ILE A 226 -9.20 2.94 2.17
CA ILE A 226 -10.22 3.27 3.18
C ILE A 226 -9.65 3.12 4.58
N GLY A 227 -10.21 3.85 5.55
CA GLY A 227 -9.85 3.69 6.96
C GLY A 227 -10.32 2.35 7.51
N ASP A 228 -9.68 1.92 8.60
CA ASP A 228 -10.06 0.69 9.31
C ASP A 228 -11.45 0.81 9.96
N THR A 229 -11.80 2.00 10.46
CA THR A 229 -13.12 2.27 11.05
C THR A 229 -13.80 3.43 10.32
N ASN A 230 -15.10 3.63 10.57
CA ASN A 230 -15.81 4.83 10.09
C ASN A 230 -15.59 6.08 10.96
N GLN A 231 -14.77 5.99 12.01
CA GLN A 231 -14.49 7.12 12.91
C GLN A 231 -13.31 7.97 12.43
N ILE A 232 -12.50 7.42 11.52
CA ILE A 232 -11.33 8.06 10.95
C ILE A 232 -11.62 8.26 9.46
N ASP A 233 -11.31 9.44 8.94
CA ASP A 233 -11.40 9.69 7.50
C ASP A 233 -10.47 8.75 6.74
N SER A 234 -10.80 8.47 5.47
CA SER A 234 -9.88 7.76 4.58
C SER A 234 -8.54 8.49 4.54
N PHE A 235 -7.45 7.76 4.71
CA PHE A 235 -6.13 8.31 4.45
C PHE A 235 -5.96 8.58 2.96
N GLU A 236 -5.60 9.81 2.63
CA GLU A 236 -5.38 10.30 1.27
C GLU A 236 -3.89 10.51 1.03
N PRO A 237 -3.11 9.43 0.72
CA PRO A 237 -1.65 9.48 0.70
C PRO A 237 -1.08 10.51 -0.30
N TRP A 238 -1.85 10.89 -1.31
CA TRP A 238 -1.47 11.90 -2.29
C TRP A 238 -1.45 13.34 -1.78
N LEU A 239 -2.01 13.62 -0.60
CA LEU A 239 -2.00 14.97 -0.02
C LEU A 239 -0.73 15.26 0.78
N TYR A 240 0.18 14.28 0.88
CA TYR A 240 1.34 14.33 1.75
C TYR A 240 2.63 14.15 0.95
N GLU A 241 3.63 14.96 1.30
CA GLU A 241 5.01 14.66 0.94
C GLU A 241 5.60 13.63 1.91
N THR A 242 6.46 12.76 1.39
CA THR A 242 7.16 11.77 2.21
C THR A 242 8.58 12.21 2.56
N ILE A 243 9.09 11.71 3.70
CA ILE A 243 10.47 11.94 4.11
C ILE A 243 11.36 10.98 3.32
N SER A 244 12.33 11.54 2.59
CA SER A 244 13.32 10.76 1.85
C SER A 244 14.68 10.87 2.51
N ALA A 245 14.82 10.25 3.68
CA ALA A 245 16.08 10.23 4.42
C ALA A 245 17.05 9.20 3.83
N ASP A 246 18.34 9.55 3.78
CA ASP A 246 19.41 8.61 3.42
C ASP A 246 20.11 8.03 4.65
N PHE A 247 20.09 8.79 5.76
CA PHE A 247 20.75 8.43 7.01
C PHE A 247 19.72 8.18 8.10
N TYR A 248 19.84 7.03 8.75
CA TYR A 248 18.98 6.57 9.83
C TYR A 248 19.83 6.49 11.09
N LEU A 249 19.71 7.48 11.98
CA LEU A 249 20.35 7.46 13.29
C LEU A 249 19.36 6.81 14.26
N ILE A 250 19.79 5.72 14.90
CA ILE A 250 18.94 4.90 15.76
C ILE A 250 19.51 4.88 17.17
N ASP A 251 18.68 5.24 18.13
CA ASP A 251 18.97 5.13 19.56
C ASP A 251 19.31 3.68 19.96
N GLU A 252 20.44 3.46 20.64
CA GLU A 252 20.88 2.13 21.09
C GLU A 252 19.83 1.42 21.97
N GLU A 253 18.97 2.17 22.65
CA GLU A 253 17.83 1.61 23.39
C GLU A 253 16.90 0.78 22.48
N ILE A 254 16.72 1.17 21.22
CA ILE A 254 15.90 0.42 20.24
C ILE A 254 16.57 -0.91 19.89
N VAL A 255 17.89 -0.92 19.73
CA VAL A 255 18.67 -2.14 19.44
C VAL A 255 18.47 -3.15 20.57
N SER A 256 18.59 -2.69 21.81
CA SER A 256 18.39 -3.48 23.01
C SER A 256 16.97 -4.03 23.11
N TRP A 257 15.97 -3.23 22.76
CA TRP A 257 14.55 -3.61 22.82
C TRP A 257 14.14 -4.60 21.72
N LEU A 258 14.53 -4.36 20.46
CA LEU A 258 14.22 -5.27 19.34
C LEU A 258 14.96 -6.61 19.42
N GLY A 259 16.14 -6.61 20.06
CA GLY A 259 17.09 -7.70 20.05
C GLY A 259 17.95 -7.73 18.78
N GLU A 260 19.18 -8.21 18.92
CA GLU A 260 20.21 -8.12 17.87
C GLU A 260 19.80 -8.74 16.52
N ALA A 261 19.09 -9.87 16.54
CA ALA A 261 18.71 -10.57 15.31
C ALA A 261 17.68 -9.77 14.50
N ASN A 262 16.64 -9.25 15.16
CA ASN A 262 15.61 -8.45 14.51
C ASN A 262 16.18 -7.10 14.05
N PHE A 263 17.02 -6.47 14.87
CA PHE A 263 17.68 -5.22 14.48
C PHE A 263 18.59 -5.43 13.26
N ARG A 264 19.39 -6.50 13.23
CA ARG A 264 20.23 -6.83 12.07
C ARG A 264 19.41 -7.06 10.80
N ASP A 265 18.24 -7.69 10.92
CA ASP A 265 17.34 -7.86 9.78
C ASP A 265 16.78 -6.52 9.29
N ALA A 266 16.35 -5.64 10.20
CA ALA A 266 15.88 -4.31 9.86
C ALA A 266 16.97 -3.48 9.16
N VAL A 267 18.20 -3.48 9.68
CA VAL A 267 19.36 -2.83 9.06
C VAL A 267 19.63 -3.40 7.67
N ARG A 268 19.53 -4.73 7.50
CA ARG A 268 19.68 -5.37 6.18
C ARG A 268 18.64 -4.84 5.18
N ARG A 269 17.37 -4.70 5.60
CA ARG A 269 16.30 -4.14 4.74
C ARG A 269 16.53 -2.65 4.45
N MET A 270 16.94 -1.86 5.43
CA MET A 270 17.33 -0.45 5.25
C MET A 270 18.46 -0.30 4.21
N ASN A 271 19.51 -1.13 4.32
CA ASN A 271 20.62 -1.13 3.37
C ASN A 271 20.20 -1.53 1.95
N GLN A 272 19.21 -2.43 1.79
CA GLN A 272 18.65 -2.77 0.47
C GLN A 272 17.95 -1.58 -0.19
N LEU A 273 17.44 -0.63 0.59
CA LEU A 273 16.91 0.66 0.12
C LEU A 273 18.00 1.74 -0.04
N GLY A 274 19.28 1.38 0.14
CA GLY A 274 20.40 2.32 0.08
C GLY A 274 20.49 3.26 1.28
N LYS A 275 19.84 2.94 2.41
CA LYS A 275 19.89 3.75 3.63
C LYS A 275 21.12 3.38 4.45
N GLU A 276 21.79 4.37 5.01
CA GLU A 276 22.90 4.18 5.94
C GLU A 276 22.40 4.27 7.38
N VAL A 277 22.69 3.23 8.18
CA VAL A 277 22.24 3.16 9.57
C VAL A 277 23.40 3.41 10.52
N ILE A 278 23.20 4.33 11.47
CA ILE A 278 24.17 4.69 12.50
C ILE A 278 23.50 4.51 13.86
N VAL A 279 24.14 3.74 14.75
CA VAL A 279 23.66 3.55 16.12
C VAL A 279 24.24 4.66 17.01
N VAL A 280 23.38 5.28 17.81
CA VAL A 280 23.74 6.36 18.73
C VAL A 280 23.60 5.84 20.16
N ASP A 281 24.73 5.72 20.87
CA ASP A 281 24.86 5.20 22.23
C ASP A 281 24.48 6.22 23.31
N ASP A 282 24.94 7.46 23.18
CA ASP A 282 24.53 8.58 24.02
C ASP A 282 24.00 9.75 23.17
N PRO A 283 22.67 9.83 22.97
CA PRO A 283 22.07 10.88 22.18
C PRO A 283 22.33 12.28 22.73
N ASN A 284 22.39 12.45 24.05
CA ASN A 284 22.52 13.77 24.69
C ASN A 284 23.86 14.43 24.41
N THR A 285 24.92 13.63 24.21
CA THR A 285 26.27 14.15 23.99
C THR A 285 26.73 14.03 22.55
N SER A 286 26.26 13.02 21.80
CA SER A 286 26.83 12.69 20.49
C SER A 286 25.92 12.96 19.29
N LEU A 287 24.58 12.96 19.45
CA LEU A 287 23.65 13.00 18.30
C LEU A 287 23.89 14.18 17.36
N THR A 288 23.92 15.39 17.92
CA THR A 288 24.11 16.62 17.13
C THR A 288 25.46 16.63 16.43
N GLU A 289 26.52 16.14 17.07
CA GLU A 289 27.84 16.05 16.45
C GLU A 289 27.86 15.02 15.32
N GLN A 290 27.24 13.85 15.52
CA GLN A 290 27.13 12.81 14.50
C GLN A 290 26.38 13.32 13.26
N VAL A 291 25.24 13.99 13.45
CA VAL A 291 24.48 14.62 12.35
C VAL A 291 25.35 15.62 11.59
N ARG A 292 26.06 16.51 12.29
CA ARG A 292 26.93 17.50 11.63
C ARG A 292 28.09 16.84 10.86
N ARG A 293 28.62 15.71 11.36
CA ARG A 293 29.68 14.95 10.68
C ARG A 293 29.23 14.31 9.37
N LEU A 294 27.93 14.01 9.21
CA LEU A 294 27.40 13.53 7.93
C LEU A 294 27.59 14.53 6.81
N ASN A 295 27.59 15.83 7.13
CA ASN A 295 27.79 16.93 6.18
C ASN A 295 26.94 16.75 4.89
N THR A 296 25.66 16.42 5.08
CA THR A 296 24.70 16.11 4.02
C THR A 296 23.66 17.21 3.90
N THR A 297 23.16 17.43 2.69
CA THR A 297 21.98 18.28 2.43
C THR A 297 20.70 17.45 2.29
N LYS A 298 20.80 16.13 2.44
CA LYS A 298 19.65 15.21 2.41
C LYS A 298 19.04 15.08 3.79
N ASP A 299 17.77 14.68 3.81
CA ASP A 299 17.05 14.42 5.05
C ASP A 299 17.76 13.32 5.89
N VAL A 300 17.73 13.50 7.20
CA VAL A 300 18.26 12.59 8.20
C VAL A 300 17.13 12.19 9.13
N LEU A 301 17.01 10.90 9.43
CA LEU A 301 15.99 10.38 10.33
C LEU A 301 16.62 10.01 11.66
N TRP A 302 16.25 10.73 12.72
CA TRP A 302 16.56 10.36 14.10
C TRP A 302 15.43 9.50 14.67
N ILE A 303 15.73 8.29 15.09
CA ILE A 303 14.75 7.32 15.60
C ILE A 303 15.10 7.00 17.05
N THR A 304 14.19 7.34 17.96
CA THR A 304 14.34 7.04 19.40
C THR A 304 13.10 6.35 19.94
N SER A 305 13.23 5.64 21.06
CA SER A 305 12.10 5.12 21.82
C SER A 305 11.91 5.83 23.17
N ASN A 306 12.66 6.92 23.39
CA ASN A 306 12.64 7.72 24.59
C ASN A 306 12.11 9.12 24.26
N PRO A 307 10.92 9.51 24.74
CA PRO A 307 10.34 10.82 24.48
C PRO A 307 11.26 12.00 24.85
N ALA A 308 12.13 11.84 25.85
CA ALA A 308 13.08 12.88 26.24
C ALA A 308 14.15 13.16 25.16
N HIS A 309 14.41 12.19 24.27
CA HIS A 309 15.42 12.32 23.21
C HIS A 309 14.89 12.98 21.93
N THR A 310 13.60 13.30 21.87
CA THR A 310 12.94 13.75 20.63
C THR A 310 13.28 15.17 20.20
N HIS A 311 13.76 16.00 21.13
CA HIS A 311 14.11 17.40 20.89
C HIS A 311 15.62 17.68 20.97
N ILE A 312 16.46 16.63 21.02
CA ILE A 312 17.92 16.76 21.19
C ILE A 312 18.58 17.43 19.98
N CYS A 313 18.11 17.15 18.76
CA CYS A 313 18.73 17.63 17.52
C CYS A 313 17.72 18.42 16.67
N PRO A 314 17.52 19.72 16.94
CA PRO A 314 16.59 20.57 16.19
C PRO A 314 17.24 21.16 14.92
N GLU A 315 18.10 20.40 14.23
CA GLU A 315 18.76 20.84 13.01
C GLU A 315 17.79 20.75 11.81
N GLU A 316 17.96 21.63 10.82
CA GLU A 316 17.18 21.58 9.58
C GLU A 316 17.41 20.24 8.85
N HIS A 317 16.40 19.72 8.16
CA HIS A 317 16.43 18.40 7.50
C HIS A 317 16.62 17.19 8.43
N VAL A 318 16.62 17.38 9.75
CA VAL A 318 16.57 16.26 10.72
C VAL A 318 15.14 16.07 11.19
N TYR A 319 14.57 14.92 10.86
CA TYR A 319 13.24 14.52 11.32
C TYR A 319 13.37 13.53 12.48
N CYS A 320 12.62 13.76 13.56
CA CYS A 320 12.58 12.84 14.68
C CYS A 320 11.35 11.93 14.61
N CYS A 321 11.59 10.63 14.77
CA CYS A 321 10.59 9.61 15.01
C CYS A 321 10.73 9.06 16.43
N CYS A 322 9.61 9.00 17.16
CA CYS A 322 9.52 8.29 18.42
C CYS A 322 8.80 6.95 18.19
N LEU A 323 9.53 5.85 18.32
CA LEU A 323 8.98 4.51 18.33
C LEU A 323 8.22 4.29 19.64
N ARG A 324 6.91 4.08 19.50
CA ARG A 324 6.03 3.76 20.63
C ARG A 324 6.39 2.37 21.14
N LYS A 325 6.79 2.30 22.41
CA LYS A 325 6.84 1.05 23.16
C LYS A 325 5.40 0.61 23.51
N ASP A 326 5.23 -0.36 24.40
CA ASP A 326 3.90 -0.78 24.90
C ASP A 326 3.10 0.35 25.60
N SER A 327 3.69 1.53 25.78
CA SER A 327 3.01 2.76 26.17
C SER A 327 2.58 3.54 24.94
N HIS A 328 1.31 3.97 24.88
CA HIS A 328 0.83 5.00 23.94
C HIS A 328 1.24 6.38 24.48
N PRO A 329 2.38 6.97 24.08
CA PRO A 329 2.69 8.33 24.49
C PRO A 329 1.60 9.28 23.97
N GLU A 330 1.32 10.32 24.76
CA GLU A 330 0.58 11.49 24.28
C GLU A 330 1.27 12.05 23.02
N GLU A 331 0.52 12.74 22.15
CA GLU A 331 1.09 13.39 20.98
C GLU A 331 2.26 14.30 21.39
N ILE A 332 3.42 14.11 20.76
CA ILE A 332 4.61 14.93 20.99
C ILE A 332 4.68 15.96 19.84
N PRO A 333 4.55 17.27 20.12
CA PRO A 333 4.53 18.28 19.07
C PRO A 333 5.78 18.24 18.19
N GLY A 334 5.57 18.16 16.87
CA GLY A 334 6.67 18.17 15.88
C GLY A 334 7.44 16.85 15.75
N VAL A 335 6.98 15.78 16.39
CA VAL A 335 7.64 14.46 16.37
C VAL A 335 6.71 13.44 15.72
N LEU A 336 7.26 12.63 14.83
CA LEU A 336 6.50 11.55 14.21
C LEU A 336 6.41 10.37 15.18
N LEU A 337 5.20 9.89 15.45
CA LEU A 337 5.01 8.70 16.27
C LEU A 337 4.86 7.49 15.35
N ILE A 338 5.65 6.45 15.59
CA ILE A 338 5.60 5.19 14.84
C ILE A 338 5.35 4.03 15.79
N ASP A 339 4.63 3.00 15.33
CA ASP A 339 4.34 1.81 16.13
C ASP A 339 5.36 0.69 15.83
N HIS A 340 5.96 0.74 14.64
CA HIS A 340 6.94 -0.23 14.19
C HIS A 340 8.12 0.44 13.51
N LEU A 341 9.31 -0.16 13.62
CA LEU A 341 10.51 0.39 12.98
C LEU A 341 10.35 0.49 11.45
N PHE A 342 9.62 -0.42 10.81
CA PHE A 342 9.40 -0.37 9.36
C PHE A 342 8.41 0.72 8.91
N ASP A 343 7.68 1.36 9.82
CA ASP A 343 6.91 2.57 9.48
C ASP A 343 7.81 3.68 8.95
N THR A 344 9.10 3.66 9.32
CA THR A 344 10.12 4.60 8.84
C THR A 344 10.39 4.55 7.34
N PHE A 345 9.88 3.54 6.63
CA PHE A 345 9.96 3.46 5.16
C PHE A 345 8.87 4.29 4.47
N ALA A 346 7.85 4.70 5.22
CA ALA A 346 6.69 5.39 4.69
C ALA A 346 6.23 6.44 5.72
N LEU A 347 7.04 7.50 5.85
CA LEU A 347 6.76 8.63 6.73
C LEU A 347 6.37 9.86 5.93
N ILE A 348 5.36 10.56 6.44
CA ILE A 348 4.95 11.86 5.91
C ILE A 348 5.76 12.98 6.56
N LYS A 349 6.09 14.03 5.81
CA LYS A 349 6.69 15.23 6.38
C LYS A 349 5.68 15.91 7.32
N PRO A 350 6.09 16.29 8.55
CA PRO A 350 5.26 17.13 9.41
C PRO A 350 5.06 18.49 8.71
N SER A 351 3.84 18.77 8.25
CA SER A 351 3.43 19.98 7.50
C SER A 351 4.05 20.14 6.11
N ILE A 352 3.29 19.74 5.07
CA ILE A 352 2.52 20.62 4.17
C ILE A 352 1.35 19.74 3.70
N LYS A 353 0.12 20.01 4.16
CA LYS A 353 -1.04 19.51 3.42
C LYS A 353 -1.00 20.29 2.12
N LEU A 354 -0.67 19.64 1.00
CA LEU A 354 -0.66 20.30 -0.31
C LEU A 354 -2.06 20.93 -0.49
N SER A 355 -2.08 22.26 -0.50
CA SER A 355 -3.31 23.08 -0.49
C SER A 355 -4.06 22.98 -1.80
#